data_AF-A0A0E0JY87-F1
#
_entry.id   AF-A0A0E0JY87-F1
#
_cell.length_a   1.000
_cell.length_b   1.000
_cell.length_c   1.000
_cell.angle_alpha   90.00
_cell.angle_beta   90.00
_cell.angle_gamma   90.00
#
_symmetry.space_group_name_H-M   'P 1'
#
loop_
_entity.id
_entity.type
_entity.pdbx_description
1 polymer ?
#
loop_
_entity_poly.entity_id
_entity_poly.type
_entity_poly.pdbx_seq_one_letter_code
_entity_poly.pdbx_strand_id
1 'polypeptide(L)'
;MTPPRAFALVFLTVAVGCGLLTTAEDAVNVTATTTTTMFPSPSTNTAPPMWLKAHATFYGGADASGTMGGGCGYGNLYSQGYGTRNAALSTALFNDGASCGQCYKIACDRKRAPQWCKPGVTVTITATNFCPPNWDLPSDNGGWCNPPRPHFDMAQPAWEKIGIYRAGIIPVIYQRVPCVKKGGVRFTINGHDYFNLVLVTNVATTGSIKSMDVMGSNSTDWMPMVRNWGANWHSLSYLTGQMLSFRVTNMDGGQTLVFRNIVPSGWKFGQTFASKLQFKATIFQHQLITSMDMAPARAIALVLLAIAVGSTLLAAADDATNALLPTTATAPLPSTNAAAPVWQKAHATFYGGADASGTIGGACGYGNLYSQGYGMRNAALSTALFNDGASCGQCYKIACDRKRAPQWCKPGITVTITATNFCPPNWNLPSDNGGWCNLPRPHFDMAQPAWEKIGIYRAGIIPVMYQRVPCVKKGGVRFTINGHDYFNLVLVTNIATTGSIKSMDIMGSNSTDWMPMVRNWGANWHSLSYLTGQMLSFRVTNMDGQTLVFKNIVPSGWKFGQTFASKLQFK
;
A
#
# COMPACT_ATOMS: atom_id res chain seq x y z
N MET A 1 -37.75 43.67 24.59
CA MET A 1 -38.38 44.41 23.48
C MET A 1 -37.32 45.26 22.80
N THR A 2 -36.86 44.81 21.63
CA THR A 2 -36.23 45.58 20.53
C THR A 2 -36.17 44.62 19.32
N PRO A 3 -36.46 45.07 18.09
CA PRO A 3 -36.74 44.18 16.96
C PRO A 3 -35.49 43.82 16.13
N PRO A 4 -35.55 42.80 15.23
CA PRO A 4 -34.42 42.38 14.42
C PRO A 4 -34.28 43.23 13.15
N ARG A 5 -33.03 43.51 12.74
CA ARG A 5 -32.70 44.13 11.44
C ARG A 5 -32.28 43.05 10.44
N ALA A 6 -32.97 43.03 9.30
CA ALA A 6 -32.60 42.26 8.11
C ALA A 6 -31.45 42.95 7.36
N PHE A 7 -30.50 42.16 6.84
CA PHE A 7 -29.50 42.62 5.87
C PHE A 7 -29.79 42.02 4.50
N ALA A 8 -30.03 42.88 3.52
CA ALA A 8 -30.19 42.55 2.12
C ALA A 8 -28.80 42.49 1.44
N LEU A 9 -28.57 41.46 0.62
CA LEU A 9 -27.38 41.31 -0.22
C LEU A 9 -27.65 41.96 -1.59
N VAL A 10 -26.86 42.96 -1.95
CA VAL A 10 -26.85 43.57 -3.30
C VAL A 10 -25.65 43.00 -4.05
N PHE A 11 -25.90 42.36 -5.19
CA PHE A 11 -24.86 41.94 -6.15
C PHE A 11 -24.58 43.09 -7.13
N LEU A 12 -23.32 43.53 -7.20
CA LEU A 12 -22.84 44.48 -8.20
C LEU A 12 -21.93 43.73 -9.20
N THR A 13 -22.36 43.65 -10.45
CA THR A 13 -21.56 43.15 -11.59
C THR A 13 -20.68 44.27 -12.13
N VAL A 14 -19.37 44.04 -12.26
CA VAL A 14 -18.44 44.92 -12.96
C VAL A 14 -17.95 44.20 -14.22
N ALA A 15 -18.24 44.78 -15.38
CA ALA A 15 -17.67 44.41 -16.67
C ALA A 15 -16.47 45.33 -16.96
N VAL A 16 -15.35 44.77 -17.40
CA VAL A 16 -14.19 45.53 -17.89
C VAL A 16 -13.92 45.11 -19.33
N GLY A 17 -14.15 46.05 -20.25
CA GLY A 17 -13.78 45.95 -21.66
C GLY A 17 -12.33 46.35 -21.88
N CYS A 18 -11.65 45.60 -22.76
CA CYS A 18 -10.26 45.81 -23.13
C CYS A 18 -10.20 46.70 -24.38
N GLY A 19 -9.58 47.88 -24.28
CA GLY A 19 -9.26 48.77 -25.39
C GLY A 19 -7.75 48.88 -25.57
N LEU A 20 -7.29 48.67 -26.82
CA LEU A 20 -5.89 48.79 -27.25
C LEU A 20 -5.39 50.24 -27.16
N LEU A 21 -4.15 50.41 -26.71
CA LEU A 21 -3.27 51.53 -27.07
C LEU A 21 -1.83 51.00 -27.26
N THR A 22 -1.22 51.45 -28.36
CA THR A 22 0.08 51.07 -28.94
C THR A 22 1.21 51.98 -28.47
N THR A 23 2.42 51.44 -28.24
CA THR A 23 3.71 52.11 -28.56
C THR A 23 4.88 51.11 -28.68
N ALA A 24 5.46 51.10 -29.89
CA ALA A 24 6.85 50.97 -30.36
C ALA A 24 7.99 50.21 -29.62
N GLU A 25 8.64 49.35 -30.44
CA GLU A 25 10.09 49.14 -30.70
C GLU A 25 10.97 48.33 -29.71
N ASP A 26 11.33 47.09 -30.08
CA ASP A 26 12.54 46.81 -30.87
C ASP A 26 12.53 45.37 -31.43
N ALA A 27 12.72 45.24 -32.75
CA ALA A 27 12.66 43.99 -33.49
C ALA A 27 14.05 43.58 -34.02
N VAL A 28 14.46 42.34 -33.73
CA VAL A 28 15.51 41.65 -34.48
C VAL A 28 14.89 40.44 -35.18
N ASN A 29 15.01 40.46 -36.51
CA ASN A 29 14.51 39.48 -37.46
C ASN A 29 15.15 38.08 -37.30
N VAL A 30 14.32 37.04 -37.21
CA VAL A 30 14.65 35.72 -37.76
C VAL A 30 13.43 35.22 -38.55
N THR A 31 13.65 35.06 -39.86
CA THR A 31 12.67 34.67 -40.89
C THR A 31 12.16 33.24 -40.69
N ALA A 32 10.84 33.09 -40.57
CA ALA A 32 10.15 31.81 -40.67
C ALA A 32 9.44 31.71 -42.02
N THR A 33 9.84 30.74 -42.85
CA THR A 33 9.19 30.41 -44.12
C THR A 33 7.94 29.57 -43.86
N THR A 34 6.78 30.09 -44.19
CA THR A 34 5.48 29.41 -44.11
C THR A 34 5.36 28.38 -45.23
N THR A 35 5.03 27.13 -44.91
CA THR A 35 4.54 26.16 -45.89
C THR A 35 3.26 25.53 -45.38
N THR A 36 2.16 25.86 -46.06
CA THR A 36 0.81 25.33 -45.84
C THR A 36 0.80 23.81 -46.08
N THR A 37 0.26 23.04 -45.14
CA THR A 37 -0.10 21.63 -45.38
C THR A 37 -1.59 21.42 -45.09
N MET A 38 -2.30 20.91 -46.10
CA MET A 38 -3.70 20.49 -46.06
C MET A 38 -3.92 19.35 -45.07
N PHE A 39 -5.04 19.40 -44.34
CA PHE A 39 -5.53 18.31 -43.50
C PHE A 39 -6.03 17.12 -44.34
N PRO A 40 -5.63 15.86 -44.04
CA PRO A 40 -6.34 14.69 -44.52
C PRO A 40 -7.39 14.19 -43.51
N SER A 41 -8.53 13.75 -44.05
CA SER A 41 -9.62 13.03 -43.39
C SER A 41 -9.18 11.80 -42.57
N PRO A 42 -9.98 11.32 -41.59
CA PRO A 42 -9.55 10.29 -40.66
C PRO A 42 -9.51 8.92 -41.36
N SER A 43 -8.29 8.45 -41.62
CA SER A 43 -8.05 7.08 -42.09
C SER A 43 -7.87 6.12 -40.91
N THR A 44 -8.47 4.95 -41.06
CA THR A 44 -8.43 3.77 -40.18
C THR A 44 -7.05 3.12 -40.15
N ASN A 45 -6.06 3.78 -39.54
CA ASN A 45 -4.76 3.18 -39.25
C ASN A 45 -4.58 3.00 -37.74
N THR A 46 -4.88 1.80 -37.25
CA THR A 46 -4.28 1.33 -36.00
C THR A 46 -2.79 1.14 -36.27
N ALA A 47 -1.99 2.16 -35.94
CA ALA A 47 -0.54 2.03 -35.93
C ALA A 47 -0.16 0.75 -35.16
N PRO A 48 0.75 -0.09 -35.69
CA PRO A 48 1.22 -1.26 -34.95
C PRO A 48 1.72 -0.80 -33.58
N PRO A 49 1.48 -1.56 -32.50
CA PRO A 49 1.82 -1.11 -31.17
C PRO A 49 3.31 -0.78 -31.10
N MET A 50 3.60 0.51 -30.89
CA MET A 50 4.94 1.04 -30.97
C MET A 50 5.76 0.51 -29.80
N TRP A 51 6.84 -0.21 -30.12
CA TRP A 51 7.82 -0.62 -29.13
C TRP A 51 8.63 0.59 -28.67
N LEU A 52 8.61 0.87 -27.37
CA LEU A 52 9.36 1.93 -26.71
C LEU A 52 10.71 1.40 -26.22
N LYS A 53 11.70 2.29 -26.12
CA LYS A 53 13.05 1.93 -25.63
C LYS A 53 13.16 2.13 -24.11
N ALA A 54 13.86 1.21 -23.45
CA ALA A 54 14.20 1.28 -22.04
C ALA A 54 15.51 0.51 -21.75
N HIS A 55 15.85 0.36 -20.48
CA HIS A 55 16.87 -0.59 -20.02
C HIS A 55 16.28 -1.52 -18.96
N ALA A 56 16.95 -2.65 -18.73
CA ALA A 56 16.56 -3.57 -17.69
C ALA A 56 17.76 -4.13 -16.91
N THR A 57 17.65 -4.12 -15.59
CA THR A 57 18.47 -4.89 -14.64
C THR A 57 17.60 -5.94 -13.99
N PHE A 58 18.17 -6.69 -13.04
CA PHE A 58 17.39 -7.56 -12.19
C PHE A 58 17.78 -7.47 -10.72
N TYR A 59 16.84 -7.86 -9.87
CA TYR A 59 17.01 -7.99 -8.43
C TYR A 59 16.20 -9.19 -7.91
N GLY A 60 16.53 -9.63 -6.70
CA GLY A 60 16.05 -10.89 -6.16
C GLY A 60 16.76 -12.09 -6.78
N GLY A 61 16.77 -13.23 -6.07
CA GLY A 61 17.41 -14.46 -6.53
C GLY A 61 16.61 -15.22 -7.59
N ALA A 62 17.07 -16.43 -7.90
CA ALA A 62 16.45 -17.33 -8.88
C ALA A 62 15.00 -17.75 -8.52
N ASP A 63 14.57 -17.52 -7.28
CA ASP A 63 13.21 -17.75 -6.81
C ASP A 63 12.35 -16.47 -6.77
N ALA A 64 12.87 -15.33 -7.24
CA ALA A 64 12.21 -14.01 -7.22
C ALA A 64 11.68 -13.54 -5.84
N SER A 65 12.04 -14.19 -4.73
CA SER A 65 11.48 -13.86 -3.41
C SER A 65 11.92 -12.49 -2.90
N GLY A 66 13.10 -12.03 -3.35
CA GLY A 66 13.60 -10.68 -3.09
C GLY A 66 12.79 -9.56 -3.75
N THR A 67 11.79 -9.88 -4.59
CA THR A 67 10.93 -8.89 -5.26
C THR A 67 9.62 -8.61 -4.52
N MET A 68 9.43 -9.20 -3.33
CA MET A 68 8.21 -9.08 -2.52
C MET A 68 8.07 -7.76 -1.75
N GLY A 69 6.81 -7.41 -1.44
CA GLY A 69 6.39 -6.26 -0.59
C GLY A 69 6.92 -4.91 -1.03
N GLY A 70 6.90 -4.72 -2.35
CA GLY A 70 7.29 -3.51 -3.05
C GLY A 70 6.28 -2.36 -3.01
N GLY A 71 6.62 -1.27 -3.72
CA GLY A 71 5.85 -0.02 -3.81
C GLY A 71 4.39 -0.15 -4.29
N CYS A 72 3.97 -1.29 -4.85
CA CYS A 72 2.56 -1.52 -5.15
C CYS A 72 1.73 -2.08 -3.99
N GLY A 73 2.37 -2.54 -2.92
CA GLY A 73 1.69 -3.08 -1.74
C GLY A 73 1.16 -4.51 -1.88
N TYR A 74 1.50 -5.24 -2.95
CA TYR A 74 1.00 -6.60 -3.18
C TYR A 74 1.53 -7.67 -2.20
N GLY A 75 2.53 -7.36 -1.35
CA GLY A 75 3.09 -8.31 -0.40
C GLY A 75 3.75 -9.51 -1.11
N ASN A 76 3.35 -10.74 -0.75
CA ASN A 76 3.87 -11.96 -1.36
C ASN A 76 3.29 -12.19 -2.77
N LEU A 77 4.15 -12.08 -3.77
CA LEU A 77 3.74 -12.14 -5.18
C LEU A 77 3.30 -13.54 -5.63
N TYR A 78 3.68 -14.62 -4.94
CA TYR A 78 3.20 -15.97 -5.24
C TYR A 78 1.74 -16.15 -4.83
N SER A 79 1.41 -15.82 -3.59
CA SER A 79 0.04 -15.94 -3.09
C SER A 79 -0.94 -15.02 -3.82
N GLN A 80 -0.46 -13.84 -4.26
CA GLN A 80 -1.24 -12.93 -5.09
C GLN A 80 -1.34 -13.35 -6.57
N GLY A 81 -0.58 -14.36 -7.02
CA GLY A 81 -0.65 -14.88 -8.39
C GLY A 81 0.15 -14.10 -9.44
N TYR A 82 1.10 -13.26 -9.02
CA TYR A 82 2.05 -12.57 -9.93
C TYR A 82 3.31 -13.42 -10.20
N GLY A 83 3.76 -14.21 -9.22
CA GLY A 83 4.89 -15.13 -9.33
C GLY A 83 6.20 -14.45 -9.74
N THR A 84 7.03 -15.16 -10.51
CA THR A 84 8.37 -14.69 -10.93
C THR A 84 8.35 -13.73 -12.12
N ARG A 85 7.20 -13.49 -12.75
CA ARG A 85 7.08 -12.60 -13.93
C ARG A 85 6.70 -11.19 -13.49
N ASN A 86 7.58 -10.56 -12.74
CA ASN A 86 7.33 -9.25 -12.16
C ASN A 86 8.54 -8.31 -12.32
N ALA A 87 8.30 -7.01 -12.17
CA ALA A 87 9.34 -5.99 -12.16
C ALA A 87 9.00 -4.82 -11.22
N ALA A 88 10.05 -4.19 -10.73
CA ALA A 88 10.03 -2.84 -10.19
C ALA A 88 10.21 -1.83 -11.32
N LEU A 89 9.38 -0.78 -11.34
CA LEU A 89 9.44 0.27 -12.35
C LEU A 89 10.27 1.46 -11.85
N SER A 90 11.09 2.06 -12.70
CA SER A 90 11.76 3.32 -12.38
C SER A 90 10.75 4.46 -12.20
N THR A 91 11.22 5.59 -11.65
CA THR A 91 10.43 6.82 -11.48
C THR A 91 9.70 7.24 -12.76
N ALA A 92 10.36 7.14 -13.91
CA ALA A 92 9.76 7.50 -15.20
C ALA A 92 8.59 6.60 -15.65
N LEU A 93 8.46 5.40 -15.07
CA LEU A 93 7.44 4.41 -15.45
C LEU A 93 6.42 4.15 -14.33
N PHE A 94 6.80 4.31 -13.07
CA PHE A 94 5.98 3.94 -11.91
C PHE A 94 4.74 4.82 -11.74
N ASN A 95 4.83 6.09 -12.17
CA ASN A 95 3.74 7.07 -12.16
C ASN A 95 3.03 7.13 -10.79
N ASP A 96 3.80 7.32 -9.72
CA ASP A 96 3.32 7.39 -8.33
C ASP A 96 2.40 6.23 -7.92
N GLY A 97 2.66 5.04 -8.49
CA GLY A 97 1.92 3.82 -8.22
C GLY A 97 0.67 3.64 -9.08
N ALA A 98 0.31 4.61 -9.92
CA ALA A 98 -0.77 4.45 -10.89
C ALA A 98 -0.46 3.37 -11.94
N SER A 99 0.83 3.04 -12.16
CA SER A 99 1.24 1.92 -13.02
C SER A 99 1.21 0.56 -12.31
N CYS A 100 0.86 0.48 -11.03
CA CYS A 100 0.80 -0.78 -10.31
C CYS A 100 -0.21 -1.74 -10.93
N GLY A 101 0.25 -2.97 -11.18
CA GLY A 101 -0.53 -4.02 -11.83
C GLY A 101 -0.50 -4.00 -13.36
N GLN A 102 0.03 -2.96 -14.01
CA GLN A 102 0.18 -2.92 -15.47
C GLN A 102 1.08 -4.05 -15.99
N CYS A 103 0.80 -4.52 -17.21
CA CYS A 103 1.57 -5.57 -17.85
C CYS A 103 2.35 -5.04 -19.05
N TYR A 104 3.59 -5.51 -19.18
CA TYR A 104 4.49 -5.11 -20.25
C TYR A 104 5.06 -6.35 -20.93
N LYS A 105 5.07 -6.34 -22.25
CA LYS A 105 5.83 -7.30 -23.06
C LYS A 105 7.18 -6.67 -23.38
N ILE A 106 8.26 -7.36 -23.02
CA ILE A 106 9.62 -6.85 -23.06
C ILE A 106 10.49 -7.80 -23.88
N ALA A 107 11.36 -7.23 -24.71
CA ALA A 107 12.39 -7.95 -25.46
C ALA A 107 13.74 -7.24 -25.29
N CYS A 108 14.84 -7.99 -25.30
CA CYS A 108 16.17 -7.38 -25.35
C CYS A 108 16.42 -6.77 -26.74
N ASP A 109 16.95 -5.54 -26.79
CA ASP A 109 17.23 -4.85 -28.05
C ASP A 109 18.51 -5.41 -28.67
N ARG A 110 18.35 -6.50 -29.41
CA ARG A 110 19.46 -7.24 -30.03
C ARG A 110 20.22 -6.41 -31.06
N LYS A 111 19.63 -5.35 -31.61
CA LYS A 111 20.35 -4.43 -32.51
C LYS A 111 21.42 -3.64 -31.75
N ARG A 112 21.21 -3.40 -30.45
CA ARG A 112 22.14 -2.63 -29.59
C ARG A 112 23.08 -3.51 -28.79
N ALA A 113 22.69 -4.73 -28.43
CA ALA A 113 23.49 -5.61 -27.57
C ALA A 113 23.38 -7.10 -27.95
N PRO A 114 23.80 -7.49 -29.17
CA PRO A 114 23.60 -8.86 -29.66
C PRO A 114 24.24 -9.93 -28.77
N GLN A 115 25.41 -9.63 -28.19
CA GLN A 115 26.14 -10.54 -27.31
C GLN A 115 25.47 -10.78 -25.95
N TRP A 116 24.56 -9.91 -25.50
CA TRP A 116 23.89 -10.01 -24.19
C TRP A 116 22.43 -10.41 -24.27
N CYS A 117 21.84 -10.37 -25.47
CA CYS A 117 20.44 -10.66 -25.71
C CYS A 117 20.22 -12.11 -26.14
N LYS A 118 19.25 -12.78 -25.53
CA LYS A 118 18.76 -14.08 -26.03
C LYS A 118 17.91 -13.88 -27.29
N PRO A 119 18.09 -14.70 -28.35
CA PRO A 119 17.42 -14.48 -29.64
C PRO A 119 15.95 -14.93 -29.62
N GLY A 120 15.07 -14.17 -30.26
CA GLY A 120 13.69 -14.56 -30.57
C GLY A 120 12.72 -14.63 -29.39
N VAL A 121 13.13 -14.18 -28.21
CA VAL A 121 12.37 -14.34 -26.96
C VAL A 121 11.83 -13.02 -26.44
N THR A 122 10.63 -13.09 -25.86
CA THR A 122 10.02 -11.97 -25.12
C THR A 122 9.50 -12.47 -23.78
N VAL A 123 9.39 -11.58 -22.82
CA VAL A 123 8.79 -11.86 -21.52
C VAL A 123 7.67 -10.86 -21.23
N THR A 124 6.53 -11.36 -20.78
CA THR A 124 5.47 -10.53 -20.21
C THR A 124 5.64 -10.49 -18.70
N ILE A 125 5.73 -9.30 -18.13
CA ILE A 125 5.81 -9.07 -16.69
C ILE A 125 4.62 -8.25 -16.19
N THR A 126 4.37 -8.29 -14.88
CA THR A 126 3.51 -7.34 -14.19
C THR A 126 4.35 -6.36 -13.36
N ALA A 127 4.00 -5.07 -13.40
CA ALA A 127 4.55 -4.06 -12.51
C ALA A 127 4.03 -4.27 -11.09
N THR A 128 4.94 -4.54 -10.15
CA THR A 128 4.59 -4.91 -8.77
C THR A 128 5.37 -4.14 -7.72
N ASN A 129 6.35 -3.34 -8.15
CA ASN A 129 7.23 -2.62 -7.25
C ASN A 129 7.70 -1.31 -7.88
N PHE A 130 8.32 -0.48 -7.07
CA PHE A 130 9.01 0.74 -7.44
C PHE A 130 10.52 0.52 -7.30
N CYS A 131 11.27 0.90 -8.32
CA CYS A 131 12.72 0.97 -8.24
C CYS A 131 13.10 2.41 -7.84
N PRO A 132 13.55 2.64 -6.60
CA PRO A 132 13.84 3.99 -6.13
C PRO A 132 15.05 4.58 -6.84
N PRO A 133 15.04 5.90 -7.11
CA PRO A 133 16.21 6.59 -7.65
C PRO A 133 17.36 6.60 -6.64
N ASN A 134 18.58 6.44 -7.14
CA ASN A 134 19.82 6.69 -6.42
C ASN A 134 20.47 7.96 -6.98
N TRP A 135 20.19 9.10 -6.35
CA TRP A 135 20.65 10.42 -6.79
C TRP A 135 22.15 10.66 -6.57
N ASP A 136 22.82 9.80 -5.81
CA ASP A 136 24.26 9.87 -5.60
C ASP A 136 25.04 9.30 -6.81
N LEU A 137 24.35 8.64 -7.74
CA LEU A 137 24.93 8.02 -8.93
C LEU A 137 24.30 8.58 -10.23
N PRO A 138 25.08 8.73 -11.32
CA PRO A 138 24.56 9.12 -12.62
C PRO A 138 23.51 8.13 -13.16
N SER A 139 22.51 8.64 -13.89
CA SER A 139 21.41 7.83 -14.47
C SER A 139 21.85 6.78 -15.50
N ASP A 140 23.09 6.87 -15.95
CA ASP A 140 23.77 5.96 -16.87
C ASP A 140 24.95 5.21 -16.26
N ASN A 141 25.21 5.39 -14.96
CA ASN A 141 26.26 4.71 -14.25
C ASN A 141 25.87 4.41 -12.79
N GLY A 142 25.02 3.39 -12.61
CA GLY A 142 24.58 2.92 -11.29
C GLY A 142 23.29 3.54 -10.77
N GLY A 143 22.90 4.73 -11.24
CA GLY A 143 21.62 5.37 -10.95
C GLY A 143 20.48 4.96 -11.89
N TRP A 144 20.38 3.69 -12.27
CA TRP A 144 19.52 3.23 -13.39
C TRP A 144 18.04 3.60 -13.30
N CYS A 145 17.53 3.77 -12.08
CA CYS A 145 16.13 4.09 -11.80
C CYS A 145 15.85 5.60 -11.67
N ASN A 146 16.89 6.43 -11.83
CA ASN A 146 16.78 7.87 -11.84
C ASN A 146 15.99 8.34 -13.08
N PRO A 147 15.04 9.27 -12.93
CA PRO A 147 14.45 9.93 -14.08
C PRO A 147 15.50 10.72 -14.87
N PRO A 148 15.26 10.99 -16.17
CA PRO A 148 14.05 10.64 -16.94
C PRO A 148 14.05 9.22 -17.51
N ARG A 149 14.98 8.34 -17.10
CA ARG A 149 15.23 7.05 -17.74
C ARG A 149 14.09 6.04 -17.51
N PRO A 150 13.46 5.51 -18.59
CA PRO A 150 12.61 4.33 -18.50
C PRO A 150 13.46 3.10 -18.19
N HIS A 151 13.18 2.45 -17.05
CA HIS A 151 13.96 1.30 -16.60
C HIS A 151 13.10 0.28 -15.87
N PHE A 152 13.34 -1.00 -16.15
CA PHE A 152 12.71 -2.15 -15.50
C PHE A 152 13.74 -2.88 -14.66
N ASP A 153 13.58 -2.85 -13.34
CA ASP A 153 14.37 -3.71 -12.46
C ASP A 153 13.58 -5.00 -12.22
N MET A 154 13.90 -6.03 -12.97
CA MET A 154 13.07 -7.22 -13.14
C MET A 154 13.39 -8.28 -12.08
N ALA A 155 12.46 -9.19 -11.80
CA ALA A 155 12.82 -10.42 -11.13
C ALA A 155 13.85 -11.21 -11.98
N GLN A 156 14.91 -11.76 -11.36
CA GLN A 156 15.95 -12.51 -12.07
C GLN A 156 15.39 -13.56 -13.05
N PRO A 157 14.39 -14.40 -12.68
CA PRO A 157 13.87 -15.41 -13.61
C PRO A 157 13.12 -14.84 -14.81
N ALA A 158 12.58 -13.62 -14.72
CA ALA A 158 11.98 -12.93 -15.84
C ALA A 158 13.04 -12.28 -16.74
N TRP A 159 14.06 -11.67 -16.12
CA TRP A 159 15.16 -11.01 -16.83
C TRP A 159 15.99 -12.01 -17.63
N GLU A 160 16.35 -13.15 -17.03
CA GLU A 160 17.15 -14.18 -17.69
C GLU A 160 16.40 -14.85 -18.86
N LYS A 161 15.10 -14.60 -19.04
CA LYS A 161 14.43 -15.03 -20.29
C LYS A 161 14.92 -14.27 -21.51
N ILE A 162 15.36 -13.03 -21.34
CA ILE A 162 15.74 -12.14 -22.44
C ILE A 162 17.22 -11.74 -22.41
N GLY A 163 17.87 -11.79 -21.24
CA GLY A 163 19.28 -11.43 -21.05
C GLY A 163 20.17 -12.60 -20.62
N ILE A 164 21.47 -12.46 -20.86
CA ILE A 164 22.51 -13.35 -20.34
C ILE A 164 22.97 -12.82 -18.97
N TYR A 165 22.89 -13.64 -17.91
CA TYR A 165 23.12 -13.25 -16.51
C TYR A 165 24.31 -12.30 -16.28
N ARG A 166 25.46 -12.59 -16.90
CA ARG A 166 26.70 -11.80 -16.76
C ARG A 166 26.63 -10.36 -17.28
N ALA A 167 25.62 -10.01 -18.08
CA ALA A 167 25.49 -8.65 -18.63
C ALA A 167 25.16 -7.62 -17.54
N GLY A 168 24.43 -8.02 -16.49
CA GLY A 168 23.95 -7.13 -15.42
C GLY A 168 22.83 -6.17 -15.87
N ILE A 169 23.09 -5.40 -16.92
CA ILE A 169 22.13 -4.47 -17.55
C ILE A 169 22.08 -4.69 -19.07
N ILE A 170 20.87 -4.62 -19.63
CA ILE A 170 20.64 -4.74 -21.08
C ILE A 170 19.73 -3.63 -21.61
N PRO A 171 19.93 -3.16 -22.85
CA PRO A 171 18.94 -2.35 -23.53
C PRO A 171 17.72 -3.22 -23.87
N VAL A 172 16.52 -2.70 -23.63
CA VAL A 172 15.28 -3.41 -23.94
C VAL A 172 14.35 -2.53 -24.76
N ILE A 173 13.49 -3.19 -25.50
CA ILE A 173 12.29 -2.60 -26.07
C ILE A 173 11.08 -3.19 -25.36
N TYR A 174 10.06 -2.37 -25.11
CA TYR A 174 8.85 -2.79 -24.42
C TYR A 174 7.60 -2.17 -25.02
N GLN A 175 6.45 -2.80 -24.74
CA GLN A 175 5.13 -2.25 -25.01
C GLN A 175 4.19 -2.64 -23.88
N ARG A 176 3.22 -1.79 -23.58
CA ARG A 176 2.15 -2.12 -22.65
C ARG A 176 1.19 -3.11 -23.31
N VAL A 177 0.80 -4.14 -22.59
CA VAL A 177 -0.09 -5.20 -23.09
C VAL A 177 -1.21 -5.49 -22.10
N PRO A 178 -2.36 -6.01 -22.56
CA PRO A 178 -3.40 -6.46 -21.65
C PRO A 178 -2.89 -7.53 -20.66
N CYS A 179 -3.18 -7.33 -19.38
CA CYS A 179 -2.97 -8.29 -18.32
C CYS A 179 -3.97 -9.43 -18.42
N VAL A 180 -3.46 -10.66 -18.56
CA VAL A 180 -4.26 -11.88 -18.47
C VAL A 180 -4.23 -12.39 -17.03
N LYS A 181 -5.41 -12.52 -16.40
CA LYS A 181 -5.58 -12.98 -15.02
C LYS A 181 -6.62 -14.09 -14.94
N LYS A 182 -6.42 -15.02 -14.00
CA LYS A 182 -7.39 -16.09 -13.68
C LYS A 182 -8.23 -15.66 -12.48
N GLY A 183 -9.54 -15.89 -12.55
CA GLY A 183 -10.49 -15.44 -11.54
C GLY A 183 -10.78 -13.93 -11.61
N GLY A 184 -11.52 -13.43 -10.62
CA GLY A 184 -11.91 -12.03 -10.56
C GLY A 184 -10.99 -11.14 -9.73
N VAL A 185 -11.34 -9.86 -9.69
CA VAL A 185 -10.69 -8.84 -8.85
C VAL A 185 -10.83 -9.21 -7.37
N ARG A 186 -9.78 -8.95 -6.58
CA ARG A 186 -9.72 -9.27 -5.16
C ARG A 186 -9.54 -8.01 -4.33
N PHE A 187 -10.19 -7.97 -3.17
CA PHE A 187 -10.16 -6.85 -2.23
C PHE A 187 -9.61 -7.35 -0.90
N THR A 188 -8.44 -6.88 -0.48
CA THR A 188 -7.92 -7.15 0.86
C THR A 188 -8.19 -5.95 1.74
N ILE A 189 -8.95 -6.15 2.80
CA ILE A 189 -9.37 -5.09 3.72
C ILE A 189 -8.35 -5.03 4.86
N ASN A 190 -7.61 -3.93 4.96
CA ASN A 190 -6.60 -3.63 5.98
C ASN A 190 -6.93 -2.30 6.67
N GLY A 191 -6.12 -1.89 7.65
CA GLY A 191 -6.33 -0.65 8.39
C GLY A 191 -7.04 -0.87 9.73
N HIS A 192 -7.89 0.06 10.13
CA HIS A 192 -8.62 0.04 11.39
C HIS A 192 -9.99 0.75 11.27
N ASP A 193 -10.76 0.83 12.34
CA ASP A 193 -12.17 1.24 12.34
C ASP A 193 -12.51 2.56 11.62
N TYR A 194 -11.58 3.53 11.61
CA TYR A 194 -11.75 4.85 10.98
C TYR A 194 -10.77 5.08 9.82
N PHE A 195 -10.10 4.01 9.38
CA PHE A 195 -9.14 4.03 8.30
C PHE A 195 -9.21 2.71 7.53
N ASN A 196 -10.04 2.67 6.49
CA ASN A 196 -10.24 1.47 5.69
C ASN A 196 -9.25 1.46 4.53
N LEU A 197 -8.20 0.64 4.63
CA LEU A 197 -7.18 0.49 3.59
C LEU A 197 -7.47 -0.75 2.74
N VAL A 198 -7.85 -0.55 1.49
CA VAL A 198 -8.20 -1.63 0.56
C VAL A 198 -7.11 -1.81 -0.48
N LEU A 199 -6.43 -2.96 -0.43
CA LEU A 199 -5.53 -3.40 -1.48
C LEU A 199 -6.34 -4.13 -2.55
N VAL A 200 -6.27 -3.64 -3.78
CA VAL A 200 -6.94 -4.29 -4.92
C VAL A 200 -5.92 -5.07 -5.74
N THR A 201 -6.15 -6.37 -5.90
CA THR A 201 -5.25 -7.25 -6.67
C THR A 201 -5.99 -8.04 -7.75
N ASN A 202 -5.21 -8.71 -8.61
CA ASN A 202 -5.71 -9.57 -9.68
C ASN A 202 -6.61 -8.84 -10.71
N VAL A 203 -6.26 -7.61 -11.05
CA VAL A 203 -6.93 -6.80 -12.08
C VAL A 203 -6.43 -7.22 -13.47
N ALA A 204 -7.34 -7.60 -14.36
CA ALA A 204 -7.02 -7.93 -15.75
C ALA A 204 -7.00 -6.68 -16.65
N THR A 205 -6.79 -6.91 -17.95
CA THR A 205 -6.79 -5.90 -19.02
C THR A 205 -5.75 -4.82 -18.75
N THR A 206 -6.13 -3.68 -18.22
CA THR A 206 -5.17 -2.60 -18.01
C THR A 206 -4.31 -2.85 -16.77
N GLY A 207 -4.77 -3.70 -15.86
CA GLY A 207 -4.02 -4.13 -14.67
C GLY A 207 -3.90 -3.06 -13.58
N SER A 208 -4.08 -1.80 -13.93
CA SER A 208 -4.08 -0.64 -13.03
C SER A 208 -5.46 0.00 -12.91
N ILE A 209 -5.72 0.59 -11.75
CA ILE A 209 -6.99 1.24 -11.39
C ILE A 209 -6.84 2.74 -11.50
N LYS A 210 -7.85 3.43 -12.06
CA LYS A 210 -7.92 4.88 -12.17
C LYS A 210 -8.55 5.53 -10.94
N SER A 211 -9.71 5.01 -10.51
CA SER A 211 -10.48 5.51 -9.37
C SER A 211 -11.24 4.37 -8.70
N MET A 212 -11.59 4.57 -7.44
CA MET A 212 -12.32 3.60 -6.62
C MET A 212 -13.26 4.34 -5.65
N ASP A 213 -14.46 3.79 -5.45
CA ASP A 213 -15.42 4.23 -4.43
C ASP A 213 -15.84 3.05 -3.55
N VAL A 214 -16.27 3.35 -2.33
CA VAL A 214 -16.81 2.39 -1.37
C VAL A 214 -18.20 2.83 -0.90
N MET A 215 -19.07 1.85 -0.67
CA MET A 215 -20.39 2.05 -0.08
C MET A 215 -20.62 0.98 0.99
N GLY A 216 -20.94 1.41 2.21
CA GLY A 216 -21.32 0.53 3.32
C GLY A 216 -22.81 0.23 3.32
N SER A 217 -23.24 -0.90 3.88
CA SER A 217 -24.66 -1.31 3.94
C SER A 217 -25.58 -0.32 4.66
N ASN A 218 -25.04 0.60 5.46
CA ASN A 218 -25.83 1.60 6.17
C ASN A 218 -26.06 2.88 5.34
N SER A 219 -25.61 2.92 4.08
CA SER A 219 -25.75 4.07 3.19
C SER A 219 -26.08 3.62 1.76
N THR A 220 -26.70 4.52 0.99
CA THR A 220 -26.90 4.38 -0.45
C THR A 220 -25.88 5.17 -1.28
N ASP A 221 -25.00 5.91 -0.61
CA ASP A 221 -24.09 6.86 -1.24
C ASP A 221 -22.71 6.26 -1.45
N TRP A 222 -22.16 6.48 -2.64
CA TRP A 222 -20.79 6.09 -2.97
C TRP A 222 -19.82 7.14 -2.43
N MET A 223 -18.92 6.72 -1.55
CA MET A 223 -17.84 7.56 -1.04
C MET A 223 -16.58 7.33 -1.89
N PRO A 224 -15.97 8.38 -2.47
CA PRO A 224 -14.73 8.24 -3.19
C PRO A 224 -13.61 7.81 -2.26
N MET A 225 -12.81 6.85 -2.71
CA MET A 225 -11.58 6.43 -2.04
C MET A 225 -10.39 7.15 -2.63
N VAL A 226 -9.43 7.48 -1.78
CA VAL A 226 -8.18 8.13 -2.19
C VAL A 226 -7.13 7.05 -2.40
N ARG A 227 -6.37 7.13 -3.51
CA ARG A 227 -5.19 6.27 -3.69
C ARG A 227 -4.17 6.66 -2.62
N ASN A 228 -3.92 5.74 -1.70
CA ASN A 228 -2.98 5.94 -0.61
C ASN A 228 -1.53 5.82 -1.13
N TRP A 229 -1.16 4.61 -1.58
CA TRP A 229 0.09 4.36 -2.29
C TRP A 229 -0.09 3.12 -3.18
N GLY A 230 0.56 3.09 -4.34
CA GLY A 230 0.52 1.92 -5.21
C GLY A 230 -0.91 1.50 -5.58
N ALA A 231 -1.26 0.25 -5.22
CA ALA A 231 -2.60 -0.32 -5.41
C ALA A 231 -3.49 -0.29 -4.13
N ASN A 232 -3.06 0.43 -3.09
CA ASN A 232 -3.84 0.63 -1.87
C ASN A 232 -4.70 1.90 -1.96
N TRP A 233 -5.97 1.75 -1.62
CA TRP A 233 -6.97 2.82 -1.60
C TRP A 233 -7.50 2.97 -0.19
N HIS A 234 -7.76 4.20 0.27
CA HIS A 234 -8.30 4.40 1.61
C HIS A 234 -9.57 5.23 1.64
N SER A 235 -10.37 5.01 2.68
CA SER A 235 -11.42 5.92 3.14
C SER A 235 -11.27 6.15 4.65
N LEU A 236 -11.77 7.28 5.13
CA LEU A 236 -11.70 7.70 6.54
C LEU A 236 -13.03 7.52 7.28
N SER A 237 -13.92 6.70 6.73
CA SER A 237 -15.26 6.44 7.26
C SER A 237 -15.29 5.22 8.15
N TYR A 238 -16.17 5.21 9.15
CA TYR A 238 -16.44 4.02 9.95
C TYR A 238 -17.24 3.00 9.14
N LEU A 239 -16.59 1.91 8.74
CA LEU A 239 -17.17 0.85 7.90
C LEU A 239 -17.16 -0.53 8.56
N THR A 240 -16.54 -0.66 9.74
CA THR A 240 -16.49 -1.91 10.51
C THR A 240 -17.90 -2.41 10.81
N GLY A 241 -18.13 -3.72 10.63
CA GLY A 241 -19.44 -4.34 10.84
C GLY A 241 -20.44 -4.17 9.69
N GLN A 242 -20.12 -3.40 8.64
CA GLN A 242 -21.00 -3.20 7.48
C GLN A 242 -20.63 -4.12 6.32
N MET A 243 -21.59 -4.47 5.46
CA MET A 243 -21.24 -5.05 4.16
C MET A 243 -20.64 -3.96 3.28
N LEU A 244 -19.60 -4.27 2.50
CA LEU A 244 -18.95 -3.30 1.63
C LEU A 244 -19.17 -3.63 0.16
N SER A 245 -19.58 -2.62 -0.58
CA SER A 245 -19.60 -2.59 -2.03
C SER A 245 -18.47 -1.71 -2.54
N PHE A 246 -17.88 -2.09 -3.68
CA PHE A 246 -16.86 -1.28 -4.34
C PHE A 246 -17.26 -0.94 -5.77
N ARG A 247 -16.98 0.29 -6.20
CA ARG A 247 -17.04 0.70 -7.60
C ARG A 247 -15.61 0.98 -8.04
N VAL A 248 -15.13 0.27 -9.05
CA VAL A 248 -13.73 0.34 -9.48
C VAL A 248 -13.67 0.66 -10.96
N THR A 249 -12.94 1.71 -11.31
CA THR A 249 -12.70 2.12 -12.69
C THR A 249 -11.27 1.79 -13.08
N ASN A 250 -11.07 1.01 -14.14
CA ASN A 250 -9.74 0.69 -14.62
C ASN A 250 -9.09 1.86 -15.38
N MET A 251 -7.76 1.85 -15.50
CA MET A 251 -7.05 2.74 -16.44
C MET A 251 -7.36 2.31 -17.88
N ASP A 252 -7.13 3.20 -18.85
CA ASP A 252 -7.32 3.04 -20.31
C ASP A 252 -8.63 2.37 -20.77
N GLY A 253 -9.57 3.19 -21.23
CA GLY A 253 -10.92 2.78 -21.60
C GLY A 253 -11.95 3.01 -20.50
N GLY A 254 -11.52 3.24 -19.24
CA GLY A 254 -12.37 3.73 -18.16
C GLY A 254 -13.54 2.81 -17.80
N GLN A 255 -13.41 1.50 -18.06
CA GLN A 255 -14.43 0.52 -17.71
C GLN A 255 -14.63 0.56 -16.19
N THR A 256 -15.88 0.71 -15.76
CA THR A 256 -16.25 0.71 -14.35
C THR A 256 -17.03 -0.56 -14.02
N LEU A 257 -16.60 -1.26 -12.98
CA LEU A 257 -17.31 -2.43 -12.43
C LEU A 257 -17.80 -2.14 -11.01
N VAL A 258 -18.99 -2.63 -10.71
CA VAL A 258 -19.59 -2.57 -9.37
C VAL A 258 -19.57 -3.96 -8.74
N PHE A 259 -18.89 -4.07 -7.61
CA PHE A 259 -18.77 -5.27 -6.79
C PHE A 259 -19.70 -5.09 -5.59
N ARG A 260 -21.00 -5.34 -5.80
CA ARG A 260 -22.01 -5.18 -4.75
C ARG A 260 -21.80 -6.21 -3.64
N ASN A 261 -21.79 -5.73 -2.39
CA ASN A 261 -21.78 -6.53 -1.18
C ASN A 261 -20.70 -7.63 -1.19
N ILE A 262 -19.55 -7.35 -1.80
CA ILE A 262 -18.46 -8.31 -1.96
C ILE A 262 -17.77 -8.62 -0.63
N VAL A 263 -17.84 -7.69 0.33
CA VAL A 263 -17.41 -7.90 1.71
C VAL A 263 -18.65 -8.08 2.59
N PRO A 264 -18.80 -9.20 3.33
CA PRO A 264 -19.92 -9.44 4.25
C PRO A 264 -19.69 -8.72 5.58
N SER A 265 -20.75 -8.36 6.32
CA SER A 265 -20.69 -7.55 7.56
C SER A 265 -19.78 -8.08 8.68
N GLY A 266 -19.52 -9.39 8.74
CA GLY A 266 -18.65 -10.02 9.74
C GLY A 266 -17.15 -10.01 9.41
N TRP A 267 -16.71 -9.14 8.49
CA TRP A 267 -15.32 -9.07 8.06
C TRP A 267 -14.38 -8.56 9.17
N LYS A 268 -13.10 -8.91 9.05
CA LYS A 268 -11.99 -8.46 9.90
C LYS A 268 -10.84 -7.95 9.04
N PHE A 269 -10.06 -7.01 9.56
CA PHE A 269 -8.84 -6.54 8.90
C PHE A 269 -7.86 -7.69 8.65
N GLY A 270 -7.19 -7.65 7.50
CA GLY A 270 -6.33 -8.69 6.95
C GLY A 270 -7.03 -9.70 6.04
N GLN A 271 -8.36 -9.66 5.89
CA GLN A 271 -9.09 -10.60 5.04
C GLN A 271 -9.13 -10.18 3.57
N THR A 272 -9.09 -11.17 2.68
CA THR A 272 -9.22 -10.99 1.23
C THR A 272 -10.52 -11.58 0.71
N PHE A 273 -11.25 -10.79 -0.08
CA PHE A 273 -12.52 -11.16 -0.71
C PHE A 273 -12.34 -11.19 -2.23
N ALA A 274 -12.51 -12.37 -2.83
CA ALA A 274 -12.36 -12.58 -4.26
C ALA A 274 -13.71 -12.53 -4.96
N SER A 275 -13.81 -11.72 -6.00
CA SER A 275 -14.99 -11.68 -6.86
C SER A 275 -14.91 -12.71 -8.00
N LYS A 276 -16.05 -12.95 -8.65
CA LYS A 276 -16.12 -13.62 -9.95
C LYS A 276 -16.02 -12.65 -11.13
N LEU A 277 -16.04 -11.34 -10.87
CA LEU A 277 -16.07 -10.28 -11.87
C LEU A 277 -14.64 -9.88 -12.27
N GLN A 278 -14.46 -9.58 -13.55
CA GLN A 278 -13.18 -9.16 -14.10
C GLN A 278 -13.39 -8.16 -15.24
N PHE A 279 -12.44 -7.22 -15.39
CA PHE A 279 -12.42 -6.31 -16.53
C PHE A 279 -12.21 -7.09 -17.83
N LYS A 280 -12.90 -6.68 -18.89
CA LYS A 280 -12.83 -7.31 -20.21
C LYS A 280 -12.19 -6.36 -21.20
N ALA A 281 -11.42 -6.89 -22.14
CA ALA A 281 -10.88 -6.06 -23.20
C ALA A 281 -12.08 -5.52 -24.01
N THR A 282 -12.24 -4.20 -24.04
CA THR A 282 -13.20 -3.57 -24.94
C THR A 282 -12.66 -3.74 -26.35
N ILE A 283 -13.18 -4.73 -27.08
CA ILE A 283 -13.10 -4.72 -28.53
C ILE A 283 -14.07 -3.61 -28.94
N PHE A 284 -13.59 -2.55 -29.60
CA PHE A 284 -14.47 -1.66 -30.33
C PHE A 284 -15.13 -2.49 -31.44
N GLN A 285 -16.20 -3.22 -31.14
CA GLN A 285 -17.17 -3.55 -32.15
C GLN A 285 -17.86 -2.23 -32.47
N HIS A 286 -17.62 -1.72 -33.68
CA HIS A 286 -18.61 -0.88 -34.34
C HIS A 286 -19.93 -1.66 -34.27
N GLN A 287 -20.83 -1.27 -33.37
CA GLN A 287 -22.22 -1.63 -33.54
C GLN A 287 -22.66 -0.91 -34.83
N LEU A 288 -22.81 -1.68 -35.91
CA LEU A 288 -23.76 -1.31 -36.93
C LEU A 288 -25.11 -1.21 -36.22
N ILE A 289 -25.60 0.02 -36.10
CA ILE A 289 -27.01 0.28 -35.81
C ILE A 289 -27.77 -0.33 -36.98
N THR A 290 -28.25 -1.56 -36.79
CA THR A 290 -29.38 -2.06 -37.55
C THR A 290 -30.61 -1.73 -36.73
N SER A 291 -31.36 -0.79 -37.26
CA SER A 291 -32.71 -0.42 -36.83
C SER A 291 -33.55 -1.68 -36.59
N MET A 292 -34.03 -1.85 -35.38
CA MET A 292 -35.22 -2.64 -35.12
C MET A 292 -36.18 -1.81 -34.26
N ASP A 293 -37.22 -1.39 -34.96
CA ASP A 293 -38.51 -0.82 -34.63
C ASP A 293 -38.94 -0.66 -33.17
N MET A 294 -39.53 0.52 -32.92
CA MET A 294 -40.33 0.86 -31.75
C MET A 294 -41.80 0.40 -31.92
N ALA A 295 -42.24 -0.44 -30.98
CA ALA A 295 -43.59 -0.48 -30.36
C ALA A 295 -44.82 -0.83 -31.26
N PRO A 296 -46.00 -1.24 -30.70
CA PRO A 296 -46.69 -0.58 -29.58
C PRO A 296 -47.23 -1.49 -28.47
N ALA A 297 -47.39 -0.86 -27.30
CA ALA A 297 -48.21 -1.32 -26.20
C ALA A 297 -49.71 -1.30 -26.56
N ARG A 298 -50.48 -2.26 -26.05
CA ARG A 298 -51.91 -2.11 -25.77
C ARG A 298 -52.29 -2.75 -24.42
N ALA A 299 -53.09 -1.99 -23.70
CA ALA A 299 -53.61 -2.21 -22.36
C ALA A 299 -54.77 -3.24 -22.30
N ILE A 300 -55.13 -3.71 -21.09
CA ILE A 300 -56.43 -3.44 -20.41
C ILE A 300 -56.68 -4.39 -19.21
N ALA A 301 -57.20 -3.79 -18.13
CA ALA A 301 -58.13 -4.26 -17.07
C ALA A 301 -57.67 -5.09 -15.84
N LEU A 302 -57.54 -4.36 -14.71
CA LEU A 302 -58.44 -4.40 -13.52
C LEU A 302 -59.06 -5.73 -13.06
N VAL A 303 -58.77 -6.13 -11.81
CA VAL A 303 -59.78 -6.46 -10.77
C VAL A 303 -59.23 -6.08 -9.37
N LEU A 304 -60.03 -5.30 -8.63
CA LEU A 304 -59.89 -4.97 -7.20
C LEU A 304 -60.47 -6.10 -6.33
N LEU A 305 -59.91 -6.34 -5.13
CA LEU A 305 -60.71 -6.37 -3.89
C LEU A 305 -59.84 -6.29 -2.63
N ALA A 306 -60.31 -5.49 -1.68
CA ALA A 306 -59.76 -5.28 -0.35
C ALA A 306 -60.33 -6.28 0.67
N ILE A 307 -59.56 -6.65 1.70
CA ILE A 307 -60.08 -6.93 3.06
C ILE A 307 -59.03 -6.49 4.09
N ALA A 308 -59.46 -5.60 5.00
CA ALA A 308 -58.81 -5.31 6.26
C ALA A 308 -59.40 -6.21 7.36
N VAL A 309 -58.57 -6.74 8.26
CA VAL A 309 -59.00 -7.13 9.61
C VAL A 309 -57.85 -6.79 10.56
N GLY A 310 -58.11 -5.90 11.51
CA GLY A 310 -57.28 -5.70 12.68
C GLY A 310 -57.64 -6.68 13.79
N SER A 311 -56.67 -7.00 14.65
CA SER A 311 -56.92 -7.39 16.04
C SER A 311 -55.66 -7.11 16.85
N THR A 312 -55.85 -6.23 17.82
CA THR A 312 -54.97 -5.94 18.95
C THR A 312 -54.89 -7.14 19.89
N LEU A 313 -53.74 -7.32 20.56
CA LEU A 313 -53.69 -7.79 21.95
C LEU A 313 -52.37 -7.34 22.59
N LEU A 314 -52.50 -6.84 23.81
CA LEU A 314 -51.48 -6.30 24.69
C LEU A 314 -50.58 -7.39 25.27
N ALA A 315 -49.33 -7.02 25.55
CA ALA A 315 -48.68 -7.37 26.82
C ALA A 315 -47.74 -6.22 27.21
N ALA A 316 -48.08 -5.55 28.30
CA ALA A 316 -47.18 -4.66 29.03
C ALA A 316 -46.39 -5.49 30.05
N ALA A 317 -45.13 -5.15 30.27
CA ALA A 317 -44.47 -5.26 31.57
C ALA A 317 -43.27 -4.31 31.61
N ASP A 318 -43.28 -3.51 32.67
CA ASP A 318 -42.45 -2.37 33.03
C ASP A 318 -40.95 -2.61 33.28
N ASP A 319 -40.27 -1.46 33.32
CA ASP A 319 -39.15 -1.06 34.19
C ASP A 319 -37.80 -1.78 34.09
N ALA A 320 -36.77 -1.01 33.73
CA ALA A 320 -36.07 -0.22 34.72
C ALA A 320 -34.94 0.59 34.07
N THR A 321 -35.00 1.88 34.30
CA THR A 321 -33.91 2.84 34.11
C THR A 321 -32.70 2.44 34.95
N ASN A 322 -31.52 2.40 34.32
CA ASN A 322 -30.28 2.70 35.03
C ASN A 322 -29.27 3.32 34.07
N ALA A 323 -29.30 4.65 34.05
CA ALA A 323 -28.20 5.47 33.58
C ALA A 323 -27.04 5.34 34.59
N LEU A 324 -25.97 4.65 34.21
CA LEU A 324 -24.70 4.70 34.92
C LEU A 324 -23.78 5.70 34.22
N LEU A 325 -23.51 6.78 34.94
CA LEU A 325 -22.48 7.78 34.67
C LEU A 325 -21.11 7.11 34.50
N PRO A 326 -20.22 7.62 33.63
CA PRO A 326 -18.83 7.20 33.62
C PRO A 326 -18.12 7.81 34.83
N THR A 327 -17.81 6.99 35.82
CA THR A 327 -16.88 7.35 36.90
C THR A 327 -15.50 7.60 36.32
N THR A 328 -14.97 8.78 36.60
CA THR A 328 -13.60 9.21 36.36
C THR A 328 -12.62 8.24 37.04
N ALA A 329 -11.90 7.45 36.24
CA ALA A 329 -10.74 6.70 36.71
C ALA A 329 -9.59 7.68 36.94
N THR A 330 -9.31 7.99 38.21
CA THR A 330 -8.10 8.68 38.64
C THR A 330 -6.88 7.83 38.28
N ALA A 331 -5.99 8.41 37.48
CA ALA A 331 -4.71 7.81 37.12
C ALA A 331 -3.83 7.62 38.38
N PRO A 332 -3.21 6.45 38.61
CA PRO A 332 -2.19 6.33 39.64
C PRO A 332 -0.92 7.08 39.21
N LEU A 333 -0.33 7.82 40.15
CA LEU A 333 1.01 8.41 40.01
C LEU A 333 2.06 7.35 39.62
N PRO A 334 3.14 7.74 38.93
CA PRO A 334 4.18 6.82 38.49
C PRO A 334 4.96 6.26 39.70
N SER A 335 4.78 4.97 39.99
CA SER A 335 5.64 4.24 40.93
C SER A 335 6.94 3.84 40.21
N THR A 336 8.08 4.25 40.76
CA THR A 336 9.44 3.97 40.28
C THR A 336 9.96 2.59 40.67
N ASN A 337 9.18 1.53 40.41
CA ASN A 337 9.64 0.15 40.53
C ASN A 337 9.43 -0.57 39.19
N ALA A 338 10.42 -0.48 38.30
CA ALA A 338 10.48 -1.32 37.11
C ALA A 338 10.67 -2.78 37.54
N ALA A 339 9.58 -3.54 37.61
CA ALA A 339 9.61 -4.97 37.81
C ALA A 339 10.56 -5.61 36.78
N ALA A 340 11.39 -6.57 37.22
CA ALA A 340 12.27 -7.32 36.33
C ALA A 340 11.46 -7.86 35.14
N PRO A 341 11.99 -7.81 33.90
CA PRO A 341 11.22 -8.19 32.72
C PRO A 341 10.78 -9.66 32.86
N VAL A 342 9.46 -9.85 32.94
CA VAL A 342 8.84 -11.16 33.13
C VAL A 342 8.76 -11.85 31.77
N TRP A 343 9.32 -13.05 31.68
CA TRP A 343 9.18 -13.91 30.51
C TRP A 343 7.72 -14.35 30.33
N GLN A 344 7.16 -14.11 29.15
CA GLN A 344 5.81 -14.47 28.75
C GLN A 344 5.82 -15.70 27.84
N LYS A 345 4.74 -16.48 27.86
CA LYS A 345 4.59 -17.70 27.03
C LYS A 345 4.05 -17.35 25.64
N ALA A 346 4.61 -17.97 24.61
CA ALA A 346 4.13 -17.91 23.23
C ALA A 346 4.46 -19.21 22.48
N HIS A 347 4.18 -19.22 21.18
CA HIS A 347 4.73 -20.20 20.25
C HIS A 347 5.47 -19.50 19.11
N ALA A 348 6.33 -20.25 18.42
CA ALA A 348 7.01 -19.75 17.25
C ALA A 348 7.03 -20.78 16.12
N THR A 349 6.68 -20.32 14.92
CA THR A 349 6.94 -20.99 13.63
C THR A 349 7.98 -20.17 12.86
N PHE A 350 8.29 -20.60 11.64
CA PHE A 350 9.05 -19.79 10.72
C PHE A 350 8.43 -19.74 9.32
N TYR A 351 8.81 -18.70 8.59
CA TYR A 351 8.51 -18.53 7.18
C TYR A 351 9.74 -17.98 6.44
N GLY A 352 9.68 -18.07 5.11
CA GLY A 352 10.81 -17.71 4.25
C GLY A 352 11.87 -18.81 4.15
N GLY A 353 12.91 -18.56 3.36
CA GLY A 353 14.02 -19.50 3.16
C GLY A 353 15.12 -19.37 4.22
N ALA A 354 16.12 -20.27 4.14
CA ALA A 354 17.27 -20.29 5.04
C ALA A 354 18.11 -19.00 5.01
N ASP A 355 18.00 -18.22 3.94
CA ASP A 355 18.58 -16.89 3.74
C ASP A 355 17.61 -15.75 4.14
N ALA A 356 16.54 -16.06 4.90
CA ALA A 356 15.42 -15.18 5.23
C ALA A 356 14.69 -14.57 4.02
N SER A 357 14.89 -15.11 2.81
CA SER A 357 14.07 -14.77 1.63
C SER A 357 12.58 -14.89 1.95
N GLY A 358 11.75 -14.03 1.37
CA GLY A 358 10.31 -14.02 1.64
C GLY A 358 9.88 -13.44 2.99
N THR A 359 10.82 -13.07 3.87
CA THR A 359 10.52 -12.25 5.08
C THR A 359 10.53 -10.74 4.82
N ILE A 360 10.88 -10.37 3.58
CA ILE A 360 10.98 -8.99 3.10
C ILE A 360 9.60 -8.41 2.80
N GLY A 361 9.39 -7.12 3.09
CA GLY A 361 8.22 -6.40 2.63
C GLY A 361 6.94 -6.65 3.44
N GLY A 362 7.08 -6.56 4.76
CA GLY A 362 6.02 -6.83 5.73
C GLY A 362 5.09 -5.67 6.05
N ALA A 363 4.03 -5.98 6.81
CA ALA A 363 2.99 -5.05 7.25
C ALA A 363 3.49 -3.80 7.99
N CYS A 364 4.72 -3.80 8.52
CA CYS A 364 5.30 -2.60 9.12
C CYS A 364 5.74 -1.54 8.10
N GLY A 365 5.79 -1.86 6.81
CA GLY A 365 6.15 -0.92 5.74
C GLY A 365 7.66 -0.75 5.53
N TYR A 366 8.52 -1.48 6.23
CA TYR A 366 9.98 -1.32 6.14
C TYR A 366 10.59 -1.75 4.79
N GLY A 367 9.84 -2.36 3.88
CA GLY A 367 10.36 -2.81 2.59
C GLY A 367 11.49 -3.84 2.78
N ASN A 368 12.65 -3.61 2.15
CA ASN A 368 13.81 -4.49 2.24
C ASN A 368 14.51 -4.39 3.60
N LEU A 369 14.36 -5.44 4.42
CA LEU A 369 14.88 -5.48 5.79
C LEU A 369 16.41 -5.47 5.87
N TYR A 370 17.13 -5.88 4.82
CA TYR A 370 18.59 -5.82 4.77
C TYR A 370 19.09 -4.38 4.65
N SER A 371 18.58 -3.64 3.65
CA SER A 371 18.99 -2.25 3.44
C SER A 371 18.54 -1.35 4.58
N GLN A 372 17.41 -1.65 5.22
CA GLN A 372 16.96 -0.90 6.41
C GLN A 372 17.71 -1.26 7.70
N GLY A 373 18.53 -2.32 7.71
CA GLY A 373 19.35 -2.70 8.87
C GLY A 373 18.63 -3.56 9.92
N TYR A 374 17.49 -4.17 9.59
CA TYR A 374 16.81 -5.17 10.43
C TYR A 374 17.34 -6.59 10.18
N GLY A 375 17.73 -6.90 8.94
CA GLY A 375 18.34 -8.16 8.54
C GLY A 375 17.48 -9.40 8.79
N MET A 376 18.14 -10.54 8.99
CA MET A 376 17.52 -11.85 9.16
C MET A 376 16.89 -12.09 10.54
N ARG A 377 17.12 -11.20 11.52
CA ARG A 377 16.58 -11.33 12.88
C ARG A 377 15.25 -10.61 12.99
N ASN A 378 14.27 -11.09 12.24
CA ASN A 378 12.97 -10.47 12.13
C ASN A 378 11.83 -11.49 12.34
N ALA A 379 10.63 -11.00 12.63
CA ALA A 379 9.45 -11.83 12.77
C ALA A 379 8.18 -11.08 12.38
N ALA A 380 7.21 -11.86 11.89
CA ALA A 380 5.83 -11.47 11.79
C ALA A 380 5.11 -11.77 13.12
N LEU A 381 4.39 -10.78 13.65
CA LEU A 381 3.66 -10.94 14.91
C LEU A 381 2.22 -11.36 14.65
N SER A 382 1.71 -12.31 15.44
CA SER A 382 0.28 -12.63 15.49
C SER A 382 -0.61 -11.43 15.83
N THR A 383 -1.93 -11.54 15.61
CA THR A 383 -2.90 -10.51 16.00
C THR A 383 -2.79 -10.12 17.47
N ALA A 384 -2.53 -11.08 18.37
CA ALA A 384 -2.36 -10.83 19.80
C ALA A 384 -1.16 -9.92 20.14
N LEU A 385 -0.16 -9.84 19.25
CA LEU A 385 1.11 -9.14 19.50
C LEU A 385 1.31 -7.91 18.60
N PHE A 386 0.73 -7.90 17.40
CA PHE A 386 0.98 -6.88 16.40
C PHE A 386 0.40 -5.50 16.78
N ASN A 387 -0.71 -5.49 17.54
CA ASN A 387 -1.37 -4.29 18.06
C ASN A 387 -1.61 -3.23 16.97
N ASP A 388 -2.25 -3.64 15.87
CA ASP A 388 -2.55 -2.80 14.70
C ASP A 388 -1.35 -1.99 14.18
N GLY A 389 -0.16 -2.59 14.28
CA GLY A 389 1.09 -2.00 13.83
C GLY A 389 1.80 -1.12 14.86
N ALA A 390 1.21 -0.87 16.02
CA ALA A 390 1.88 -0.13 17.11
C ALA A 390 3.10 -0.88 17.67
N SER A 391 3.16 -2.20 17.49
CA SER A 391 4.33 -3.03 17.84
C SER A 391 5.42 -3.05 16.75
N CYS A 392 5.21 -2.41 15.61
CA CYS A 392 6.22 -2.38 14.54
C CYS A 392 7.52 -1.74 15.01
N GLY A 393 8.61 -2.49 14.81
CA GLY A 393 9.96 -2.10 15.18
C GLY A 393 10.38 -2.50 16.59
N GLN A 394 9.45 -2.97 17.44
CA GLN A 394 9.80 -3.46 18.78
C GLN A 394 10.73 -4.68 18.72
N CYS A 395 11.59 -4.80 19.72
CA CYS A 395 12.54 -5.91 19.83
C CYS A 395 12.15 -6.89 20.93
N TYR A 396 12.31 -8.17 20.64
CA TYR A 396 11.93 -9.25 21.53
C TYR A 396 13.10 -10.21 21.70
N LYS A 397 13.42 -10.56 22.94
CA LYS A 397 14.33 -11.66 23.25
C LYS A 397 13.48 -12.91 23.44
N ILE A 398 13.80 -13.97 22.69
CA ILE A 398 13.02 -15.19 22.60
C ILE A 398 13.90 -16.40 22.92
N ALA A 399 13.37 -17.34 23.69
CA ALA A 399 14.00 -18.59 24.04
C ALA A 399 13.01 -19.74 23.85
N CYS A 400 13.45 -20.91 23.39
CA CYS A 400 12.59 -22.09 23.33
C CYS A 400 12.30 -22.61 24.74
N ASP A 401 11.04 -22.94 25.05
CA ASP A 401 10.64 -23.48 26.34
C ASP A 401 11.01 -24.96 26.44
N ARG A 402 12.27 -25.20 26.80
CA ARG A 402 12.84 -26.54 26.90
C ARG A 402 12.16 -27.41 27.96
N LYS A 403 11.47 -26.82 28.95
CA LYS A 403 10.67 -27.60 29.91
C LYS A 403 9.48 -28.27 29.23
N ARG A 404 8.93 -27.65 28.19
CA ARG A 404 7.79 -28.18 27.43
C ARG A 404 8.20 -29.01 26.21
N ALA A 405 9.35 -28.73 25.59
CA ALA A 405 9.77 -29.40 24.35
C ALA A 405 11.29 -29.65 24.29
N PRO A 406 11.85 -30.47 25.19
CA PRO A 406 13.31 -30.66 25.29
C PRO A 406 13.95 -31.21 24.01
N GLN A 407 13.24 -32.04 23.25
CA GLN A 407 13.70 -32.63 21.99
C GLN A 407 13.73 -31.64 20.80
N TRP A 408 12.95 -30.56 20.86
CA TRP A 408 12.83 -29.58 19.77
C TRP A 408 13.54 -28.27 20.05
N CYS A 409 13.94 -28.03 21.30
CA CYS A 409 14.62 -26.82 21.73
C CYS A 409 16.15 -26.97 21.75
N LYS A 410 16.86 -26.02 21.15
CA LYS A 410 18.32 -25.92 21.30
C LYS A 410 18.67 -25.37 22.70
N PRO A 411 19.62 -26.00 23.43
CA PRO A 411 19.89 -25.66 24.83
C PRO A 411 20.66 -24.34 24.97
N GLY A 412 20.23 -23.49 25.91
CA GLY A 412 20.98 -22.29 26.32
C GLY A 412 20.99 -21.14 25.32
N ILE A 413 20.24 -21.24 24.21
CA ILE A 413 20.24 -20.21 23.16
C ILE A 413 19.03 -19.29 23.30
N THR A 414 19.28 -17.99 23.11
CA THR A 414 18.23 -16.99 22.90
C THR A 414 18.49 -16.23 21.62
N VAL A 415 17.43 -15.69 21.01
CA VAL A 415 17.52 -14.84 19.84
C VAL A 415 16.78 -13.54 20.09
N THR A 416 17.41 -12.42 19.75
CA THR A 416 16.73 -11.12 19.72
C THR A 416 16.28 -10.85 18.29
N ILE A 417 14.98 -10.61 18.10
CA ILE A 417 14.38 -10.26 16.82
C ILE A 417 13.76 -8.87 16.86
N THR A 418 13.53 -8.28 15.68
CA THR A 418 12.68 -7.09 15.50
C THR A 418 11.34 -7.49 14.87
N ALA A 419 10.25 -6.94 15.37
CA ALA A 419 8.94 -7.06 14.74
C ALA A 419 8.88 -6.22 13.47
N THR A 420 8.73 -6.87 12.32
CA THR A 420 8.77 -6.20 11.00
C THR A 420 7.57 -6.53 10.12
N ASN A 421 6.72 -7.46 10.56
CA ASN A 421 5.61 -7.94 9.78
C ASN A 421 4.44 -8.34 10.68
N PHE A 422 3.30 -8.62 10.04
CA PHE A 422 2.10 -9.15 10.64
C PHE A 422 1.89 -10.57 10.14
N CYS A 423 1.62 -11.51 11.05
CA CYS A 423 1.18 -12.85 10.69
C CYS A 423 -0.34 -12.85 10.65
N PRO A 424 -0.97 -12.94 9.46
CA PRO A 424 -2.41 -12.87 9.34
C PRO A 424 -3.08 -14.08 10.00
N PRO A 425 -4.23 -13.89 10.67
CA PRO A 425 -4.99 -15.00 11.22
C PRO A 425 -5.61 -15.84 10.10
N ASN A 426 -5.68 -17.16 10.32
CA ASN A 426 -6.45 -18.07 9.51
C ASN A 426 -7.62 -18.63 10.35
N TRP A 427 -8.76 -17.94 10.31
CA TRP A 427 -9.94 -18.29 11.10
C TRP A 427 -10.65 -19.57 10.64
N ASN A 428 -10.25 -20.15 9.50
CA ASN A 428 -10.74 -21.45 9.05
C ASN A 428 -10.02 -22.62 9.72
N LEU A 429 -8.94 -22.35 10.47
CA LEU A 429 -8.17 -23.35 11.20
C LEU A 429 -8.18 -23.03 12.70
N PRO A 430 -8.21 -24.06 13.57
CA PRO A 430 -8.10 -23.86 15.02
C PRO A 430 -6.78 -23.17 15.42
N SER A 431 -6.82 -22.35 16.49
CA SER A 431 -5.65 -21.60 16.98
C SER A 431 -4.50 -22.48 17.51
N ASP A 432 -4.77 -23.77 17.70
CA ASP A 432 -3.85 -24.82 18.12
C ASP A 432 -3.55 -25.85 17.02
N ASN A 433 -4.13 -25.69 15.84
CA ASN A 433 -3.93 -26.59 14.70
C ASN A 433 -3.97 -25.83 13.37
N GLY A 434 -2.87 -25.14 13.04
CA GLY A 434 -2.69 -24.43 11.77
C GLY A 434 -3.15 -22.97 11.76
N GLY A 435 -4.01 -22.56 12.68
CA GLY A 435 -4.42 -21.17 12.92
C GLY A 435 -3.50 -20.40 13.87
N TRP A 436 -2.18 -20.59 13.80
CA TRP A 436 -1.23 -20.16 14.85
C TRP A 436 -1.26 -18.67 15.23
N CYS A 437 -1.65 -17.82 14.28
CA CYS A 437 -1.69 -16.36 14.44
C CYS A 437 -3.05 -15.81 14.86
N ASN A 438 -4.04 -16.70 15.06
CA ASN A 438 -5.37 -16.37 15.54
C ASN A 438 -5.33 -15.88 16.99
N LEU A 439 -6.25 -14.99 17.34
CA LEU A 439 -6.51 -14.67 18.75
C LEU A 439 -6.99 -15.91 19.51
N PRO A 440 -6.71 -15.99 20.83
CA PRO A 440 -5.96 -15.04 21.66
C PRO A 440 -4.44 -15.32 21.70
N ARG A 441 -3.91 -16.17 20.83
CA ARG A 441 -2.58 -16.78 20.98
C ARG A 441 -1.45 -15.80 20.65
N PRO A 442 -0.51 -15.54 21.59
CA PRO A 442 0.75 -14.90 21.26
C PRO A 442 1.61 -15.84 20.41
N HIS A 443 1.95 -15.40 19.20
CA HIS A 443 2.74 -16.19 18.27
C HIS A 443 3.71 -15.33 17.44
N PHE A 444 4.91 -15.87 17.23
CA PHE A 444 5.97 -15.30 16.39
C PHE A 444 6.17 -16.19 15.17
N ASP A 445 5.88 -15.67 13.98
CA ASP A 445 6.28 -16.33 12.74
C ASP A 445 7.60 -15.72 12.29
N MET A 446 8.70 -16.39 12.63
CA MET A 446 10.05 -15.84 12.57
C MET A 446 10.68 -16.07 11.19
N ALA A 447 11.68 -15.28 10.82
CA ALA A 447 12.55 -15.68 9.72
C ALA A 447 13.24 -17.00 10.08
N GLN A 448 13.25 -17.97 9.14
CA GLN A 448 13.88 -19.29 9.34
C GLN A 448 15.26 -19.24 10.01
N PRO A 449 16.24 -18.44 9.55
CA PRO A 449 17.56 -18.40 10.19
C PRO A 449 17.55 -17.85 11.62
N ALA A 450 16.55 -17.05 12.01
CA ALA A 450 16.39 -16.61 13.40
C ALA A 450 15.73 -17.71 14.25
N TRP A 451 14.73 -18.39 13.70
CA TRP A 451 14.02 -19.49 14.36
C TRP A 451 14.92 -20.69 14.63
N GLU A 452 15.71 -21.10 13.65
CA GLU A 452 16.63 -22.23 13.77
C GLU A 452 17.75 -22.00 14.78
N LYS A 453 17.93 -20.78 15.31
CA LYS A 453 18.82 -20.57 16.45
C LYS A 453 18.31 -21.23 17.72
N ILE A 454 16.99 -21.33 17.88
CA ILE A 454 16.34 -21.82 19.10
C ILE A 454 15.58 -23.13 18.89
N GLY A 455 15.17 -23.44 17.66
CA GLY A 455 14.42 -24.64 17.30
C GLY A 455 15.19 -25.62 16.40
N ILE A 456 14.80 -26.89 16.44
CA ILE A 456 15.20 -27.91 15.46
C ILE A 456 14.24 -27.87 14.27
N TYR A 457 14.76 -27.68 13.05
CA TYR A 457 13.99 -27.45 11.80
C TYR A 457 12.74 -28.35 11.65
N ARG A 458 12.89 -29.66 11.90
CA ARG A 458 11.81 -30.65 11.76
C ARG A 458 10.62 -30.46 12.71
N ALA A 459 10.76 -29.65 13.77
CA ALA A 459 9.66 -29.40 14.71
C ALA A 459 8.52 -28.59 14.07
N GLY A 460 8.84 -27.69 13.13
CA GLY A 460 7.90 -26.76 12.50
C GLY A 460 7.39 -25.66 13.45
N ILE A 461 6.90 -26.04 14.63
CA ILE A 461 6.44 -25.15 15.69
C ILE A 461 7.04 -25.55 17.04
N ILE A 462 7.43 -24.56 17.84
CA ILE A 462 7.96 -24.75 19.19
C ILE A 462 7.28 -23.85 20.21
N PRO A 463 7.12 -24.29 21.47
CA PRO A 463 6.76 -23.39 22.56
C PRO A 463 7.95 -22.48 22.86
N VAL A 464 7.69 -21.19 23.06
CA VAL A 464 8.73 -20.20 23.39
C VAL A 464 8.35 -19.37 24.60
N MET A 465 9.36 -18.87 25.27
CA MET A 465 9.26 -17.77 26.22
C MET A 465 9.82 -16.52 25.55
N TYR A 466 9.20 -15.36 25.76
CA TYR A 466 9.70 -14.10 25.23
C TYR A 466 9.59 -12.95 26.24
N GLN A 467 10.37 -11.90 26.01
CA GLN A 467 10.23 -10.62 26.70
C GLN A 467 10.58 -9.48 25.74
N ARG A 468 9.92 -8.34 25.89
CA ARG A 468 10.30 -7.12 25.17
C ARG A 468 11.65 -6.63 25.71
N VAL A 469 12.55 -6.22 24.82
CA VAL A 469 13.86 -5.69 25.17
C VAL A 469 14.16 -4.42 24.38
N PRO A 470 15.03 -3.53 24.91
CA PRO A 470 15.48 -2.36 24.16
C PRO A 470 16.10 -2.74 22.81
N CYS A 471 15.68 -2.06 21.75
CA CYS A 471 16.26 -2.15 20.42
C CYS A 471 17.60 -1.42 20.35
N VAL A 472 18.65 -2.12 19.95
CA VAL A 472 19.95 -1.52 19.65
C VAL A 472 20.02 -1.20 18.17
N LYS A 473 20.23 0.08 17.83
CA LYS A 473 20.31 0.58 16.46
C LYS A 473 21.56 1.44 16.26
N LYS A 474 22.14 1.39 15.06
CA LYS A 474 23.25 2.26 14.65
C LYS A 474 22.70 3.46 13.87
N GLY A 475 23.25 4.65 14.11
CA GLY A 475 22.77 5.90 13.52
C GLY A 475 21.46 6.39 14.13
N GLY A 476 20.91 7.47 13.56
CA GLY A 476 19.67 8.07 14.04
C GLY A 476 18.41 7.57 13.33
N VAL A 477 17.30 8.13 13.76
CA VAL A 477 15.96 7.89 13.19
C VAL A 477 15.93 8.32 11.72
N ARG A 478 15.22 7.58 10.88
CA ARG A 478 15.09 7.88 9.45
C ARG A 478 13.63 8.10 9.05
N PHE A 479 13.41 9.05 8.17
CA PHE A 479 12.11 9.44 7.64
C PHE A 479 12.10 9.25 6.14
N THR A 480 11.29 8.32 5.64
CA THR A 480 11.05 8.17 4.20
C THR A 480 9.73 8.84 3.86
N ILE A 481 9.77 9.85 2.98
CA ILE A 481 8.60 10.65 2.60
C ILE A 481 7.99 10.04 1.35
N ASN A 482 6.79 9.48 1.44
CA ASN A 482 6.01 8.92 0.34
C ASN A 482 4.65 9.64 0.23
N GLY A 483 3.86 9.30 -0.78
CA GLY A 483 2.52 9.86 -1.00
C GLY A 483 2.47 10.84 -2.17
N HIS A 484 1.67 11.91 -2.04
CA HIS A 484 1.47 12.97 -3.04
C HIS A 484 1.13 14.32 -2.37
N ASP A 485 0.93 15.38 -3.16
CA ASP A 485 0.83 16.77 -2.69
C ASP A 485 -0.15 17.06 -1.54
N TYR A 486 -1.19 16.25 -1.36
CA TYR A 486 -2.21 16.40 -0.31
C TYR A 486 -2.31 15.16 0.59
N PHE A 487 -1.32 14.28 0.50
CA PHE A 487 -1.25 13.05 1.27
C PHE A 487 0.22 12.70 1.51
N ASN A 488 0.75 13.06 2.68
CA ASN A 488 2.14 12.74 3.01
C ASN A 488 2.15 11.46 3.83
N LEU A 489 2.74 10.39 3.31
CA LEU A 489 2.93 9.12 4.01
C LEU A 489 4.38 8.98 4.44
N VAL A 490 4.65 9.18 5.72
CA VAL A 490 5.98 9.14 6.31
C VAL A 490 6.22 7.79 6.98
N LEU A 491 7.13 7.00 6.40
CA LEU A 491 7.64 5.80 7.04
C LEU A 491 8.77 6.18 7.99
N VAL A 492 8.64 5.82 9.26
CA VAL A 492 9.70 6.04 10.24
C VAL A 492 10.42 4.74 10.55
N THR A 493 11.75 4.73 10.40
CA THR A 493 12.59 3.55 10.62
C THR A 493 13.76 3.84 11.54
N ASN A 494 14.44 2.76 11.96
CA ASN A 494 15.65 2.82 12.78
C ASN A 494 15.46 3.46 14.16
N ILE A 495 14.32 3.17 14.81
CA ILE A 495 14.03 3.59 16.19
C ILE A 495 14.76 2.66 17.17
N ALA A 496 15.60 3.21 18.05
CA ALA A 496 16.23 2.49 19.15
C ALA A 496 15.28 2.37 20.36
N THR A 497 15.76 1.74 21.43
CA THR A 497 15.06 1.55 22.71
C THR A 497 13.70 0.89 22.55
N THR A 498 12.62 1.64 22.49
CA THR A 498 11.29 1.07 22.32
C THR A 498 11.13 0.28 21.04
N GLY A 499 11.84 0.70 19.99
CA GLY A 499 11.66 0.22 18.63
C GLY A 499 10.38 0.70 17.95
N SER A 500 9.39 1.21 18.69
CA SER A 500 8.11 1.66 18.15
C SER A 500 7.66 3.03 18.69
N ILE A 501 6.77 3.64 17.92
CA ILE A 501 6.31 5.02 18.05
C ILE A 501 4.89 5.03 18.60
N LYS A 502 4.58 5.93 19.53
CA LYS A 502 3.25 6.16 20.10
C LYS A 502 2.47 7.21 19.32
N SER A 503 3.09 8.36 19.05
CA SER A 503 2.49 9.47 18.29
C SER A 503 3.55 10.23 17.51
N MET A 504 3.10 10.95 16.47
CA MET A 504 3.96 11.74 15.61
C MET A 504 3.22 13.00 15.15
N ASP A 505 3.93 14.11 15.11
CA ASP A 505 3.47 15.37 14.54
C ASP A 505 4.42 15.84 13.43
N ILE A 506 3.89 16.63 12.50
CA ILE A 506 4.61 17.24 11.39
C ILE A 506 4.40 18.74 11.37
N MET A 507 5.44 19.49 10.99
CA MET A 507 5.38 20.93 10.82
C MET A 507 6.15 21.32 9.56
N GLY A 508 5.50 22.07 8.67
CA GLY A 508 6.12 22.63 7.47
C GLY A 508 6.76 23.99 7.75
N SER A 509 7.75 24.40 6.96
CA SER A 509 8.45 25.68 7.12
C SER A 509 7.55 26.92 7.02
N ASN A 510 6.35 26.79 6.45
CA ASN A 510 5.40 27.89 6.31
C ASN A 510 4.48 28.07 7.54
N SER A 511 4.66 27.28 8.59
CA SER A 511 3.85 27.30 9.81
C SER A 511 4.71 27.16 11.06
N THR A 512 4.22 27.68 12.19
CA THR A 512 4.77 27.45 13.53
C THR A 512 4.02 26.37 14.31
N ASP A 513 2.95 25.82 13.72
CA ASP A 513 2.04 24.90 14.40
C ASP A 513 2.35 23.45 14.04
N TRP A 514 2.35 22.60 15.07
CA TRP A 514 2.49 21.16 14.91
C TRP A 514 1.14 20.55 14.52
N MET A 515 1.11 19.86 13.38
CA MET A 515 -0.06 19.10 12.95
C MET A 515 0.10 17.63 13.38
N PRO A 516 -0.87 17.05 14.08
CA PRO A 516 -0.82 15.63 14.42
C PRO A 516 -0.87 14.78 13.15
N MET A 517 -0.01 13.76 13.10
CA MET A 517 -0.07 12.73 12.08
C MET A 517 -0.86 11.52 12.60
N VAL A 518 -1.61 10.90 11.69
CA VAL A 518 -2.39 9.70 11.99
C VAL A 518 -1.60 8.48 11.56
N ARG A 519 -1.49 7.45 12.43
CA ARG A 519 -0.90 6.17 12.02
C ARG A 519 -1.77 5.58 10.91
N ASN A 520 -1.20 5.47 9.72
CA ASN A 520 -1.88 4.88 8.57
C ASN A 520 -1.93 3.35 8.73
N TRP A 521 -0.75 2.73 8.79
CA TRP A 521 -0.59 1.30 9.06
C TRP A 521 0.87 1.00 9.41
N GLY A 522 1.09 0.13 10.41
CA GLY A 522 2.43 -0.24 10.83
C GLY A 522 3.24 0.97 11.32
N ALA A 523 4.40 1.19 10.70
CA ALA A 523 5.27 2.34 10.98
C ALA A 523 5.06 3.52 10.01
N ASN A 524 4.01 3.49 9.19
CA ASN A 524 3.65 4.61 8.32
C ASN A 524 2.67 5.56 9.00
N TRP A 525 2.97 6.84 8.94
CA TRP A 525 2.18 7.94 9.49
C TRP A 525 1.76 8.86 8.37
N HIS A 526 0.55 9.41 8.41
CA HIS A 526 0.09 10.30 7.36
C HIS A 526 -0.44 11.65 7.85
N SER A 527 -0.37 12.63 6.96
CA SER A 527 -1.06 13.92 7.06
C SER A 527 -1.71 14.26 5.71
N LEU A 528 -2.78 15.05 5.73
CA LEU A 528 -3.55 15.44 4.54
C LEU A 528 -3.27 16.88 4.09
N SER A 529 -2.17 17.47 4.56
CA SER A 529 -1.83 18.87 4.33
C SER A 529 -0.92 19.02 3.11
N TYR A 530 -1.03 20.16 2.42
CA TYR A 530 -0.09 20.51 1.36
C TYR A 530 1.27 20.91 1.93
N LEU A 531 2.27 20.04 1.77
CA LEU A 531 3.61 20.20 2.34
C LEU A 531 4.74 20.15 1.30
N THR A 532 4.40 19.88 0.04
CA THR A 532 5.36 19.86 -1.07
C THR A 532 6.10 21.19 -1.18
N GLY A 533 7.43 21.13 -1.32
CA GLY A 533 8.31 22.29 -1.41
C GLY A 533 8.72 22.91 -0.06
N GLN A 534 8.04 22.59 1.03
CA GLN A 534 8.39 23.09 2.37
C GLN A 534 9.50 22.24 3.01
N MET A 535 10.26 22.82 3.95
CA MET A 535 11.07 22.00 4.87
C MET A 535 10.15 21.32 5.88
N LEU A 536 10.44 20.07 6.26
CA LEU A 536 9.62 19.33 7.22
C LEU A 536 10.37 19.08 8.53
N SER A 537 9.68 19.37 9.62
CA SER A 537 10.06 19.00 10.98
C SER A 537 9.15 17.91 11.50
N PHE A 538 9.69 17.02 12.33
CA PHE A 538 8.90 15.97 12.99
C PHE A 538 9.06 16.01 14.49
N ARG A 539 7.97 15.78 15.22
CA ARG A 539 8.00 15.53 16.66
C ARG A 539 7.50 14.11 16.87
N VAL A 540 8.35 13.24 17.42
CA VAL A 540 8.08 11.81 17.52
C VAL A 540 8.12 11.41 18.98
N THR A 541 7.05 10.80 19.47
CA THR A 541 6.96 10.25 20.82
C THR A 541 7.00 8.73 20.76
N ASN A 542 7.93 8.10 21.46
CA ASN A 542 8.06 6.66 21.50
C ASN A 542 7.07 6.02 22.49
N MET A 543 6.95 4.67 22.48
CA MET A 543 6.01 3.97 23.36
C MET A 543 6.31 4.09 24.86
N ASP A 544 7.55 4.42 25.25
CA ASP A 544 7.94 4.63 26.65
C ASP A 544 7.73 6.12 27.06
N GLY A 545 7.21 6.96 26.16
CA GLY A 545 6.86 8.37 26.42
C GLY A 545 7.98 9.39 26.16
N GLN A 546 9.15 8.98 25.68
CA GLN A 546 10.21 9.90 25.28
C GLN A 546 9.84 10.60 23.97
N THR A 547 9.95 11.92 23.92
CA THR A 547 9.69 12.73 22.71
C THR A 547 10.98 13.33 22.18
N LEU A 548 11.20 13.25 20.87
CA LEU A 548 12.29 13.93 20.17
C LEU A 548 11.74 14.83 19.06
N VAL A 549 12.38 15.98 18.87
CA VAL A 549 12.10 16.92 17.78
C VAL A 549 13.22 16.88 16.75
N PHE A 550 12.84 16.60 15.51
CA PHE A 550 13.69 16.54 14.33
C PHE A 550 13.41 17.78 13.49
N LYS A 551 13.97 18.91 13.90
CA LYS A 551 13.72 20.21 13.26
C LYS A 551 14.35 20.25 11.88
N ASN A 552 13.56 20.61 10.87
CA ASN A 552 13.95 20.82 9.48
C ASN A 552 14.79 19.66 8.91
N ILE A 553 14.48 18.43 9.31
CA ILE A 553 15.22 17.24 8.89
C ILE A 553 15.02 16.91 7.41
N VAL A 554 13.90 17.34 6.84
CA VAL A 554 13.64 17.29 5.41
C VAL A 554 13.88 18.70 4.83
N PRO A 555 14.84 18.88 3.92
CA PRO A 555 15.13 20.17 3.30
C PRO A 555 14.06 20.55 2.27
N SER A 556 13.97 21.83 1.89
CA SER A 556 13.13 22.27 0.77
C SER A 556 13.59 21.61 -0.54
N GLY A 557 12.65 21.27 -1.42
CA GLY A 557 12.93 20.58 -2.69
C GLY A 557 12.99 19.05 -2.62
N TRP A 558 12.58 18.46 -1.50
CA TRP A 558 12.39 17.02 -1.38
C TRP A 558 11.35 16.48 -2.39
N LYS A 559 11.47 15.20 -2.72
CA LYS A 559 10.55 14.44 -3.58
C LYS A 559 10.07 13.18 -2.88
N PHE A 560 8.87 12.73 -3.22
CA PHE A 560 8.35 11.46 -2.73
C PHE A 560 9.29 10.29 -3.11
N GLY A 561 9.43 9.33 -2.19
CA GLY A 561 10.38 8.22 -2.25
C GLY A 561 11.73 8.48 -1.58
N GLN A 562 12.05 9.71 -1.18
CA GLN A 562 13.34 10.03 -0.54
C GLN A 562 13.36 9.70 0.95
N THR A 563 14.56 9.35 1.46
CA THR A 563 14.79 9.05 2.88
C THR A 563 15.79 10.03 3.49
N PHE A 564 15.45 10.57 4.67
CA PHE A 564 16.25 11.53 5.41
C PHE A 564 16.64 10.94 6.77
N ALA A 565 17.95 10.84 7.01
CA ALA A 565 18.48 10.25 8.24
C ALA A 565 18.91 11.34 9.23
N SER A 566 18.44 11.23 10.47
CA SER A 566 18.88 12.08 11.57
C SER A 566 20.18 11.60 12.20
N LYS A 567 20.83 12.49 12.94
CA LYS A 567 21.88 12.15 13.92
C LYS A 567 21.29 11.84 15.31
N LEU A 568 20.01 12.15 15.54
CA LEU A 568 19.32 11.96 16.82
C LEU A 568 18.74 10.54 16.93
N GLN A 569 18.73 10.02 18.16
CA GLN A 569 18.21 8.70 18.49
C GLN A 569 17.61 8.68 19.90
N PHE A 570 16.60 7.83 20.11
CA PHE A 570 16.03 7.55 21.44
C PHE A 570 17.05 6.78 22.31
N LYS A 571 17.08 7.07 23.61
CA LYS A 571 18.14 6.59 24.52
C LYS A 571 17.57 5.88 25.74
#